data_AF-A0A7C5CBN6-F1
#
_entry.id   AF-A0A7C5CBN6-F1
#
_cell.length_a   1.000
_cell.length_b   1.000
_cell.length_c   1.000
_cell.angle_alpha   90.00
_cell.angle_beta   90.00
_cell.angle_gamma   90.00
#
_symmetry.space_group_name_H-M   'P 1'
#
loop_
_entity.id
_entity.type
_entity.pdbx_description
1 polymer ?
#
loop_
_entity_poly.entity_id
_entity_poly.type
_entity_poly.pdbx_seq_one_letter_code
_entity_poly.pdbx_strand_id
1 'polypeptide(L)'
;MSDGQLTLRDAIYHYQGDSRLLGEAKMTTQKNTHELRDAALKRVSGLKKTKPELAKFLSHVYSATDEEDLGLYSGEQFDAILAHSYARFAKRNKDEHLIHIWKADEKDPRGPLIIDIFMADMPFVVDSVLGAIRAKGSTVRMFVHPVLPVDKAVKPWKILDKGDKNSGSESFLQVHIDPISDEVALAELYTEIDGVLMEVGRAVRGWRPMLERLKTLIQSYRQNPPDLSSPVIAETLHFLAWLADHNFTFLGMREYALEGKSAKGQLKPVKNGGLGILEDPEYYFLRKGNDYVEMTDEHRVFWNKPDPIMVTKANIQARVHRRGHLDYIGVKLFDESGKLTGELRMVGLFTSMSLATPHTEVPLVRRKVSEVMRMSKIEPGSHAG
;
A
#
# COMPACT_ATOMS: atom_id res chain seq x y z
N MET A 1 -13.53 -21.55 10.86
CA MET A 1 -12.64 -22.54 10.21
C MET A 1 -11.43 -21.76 9.73
N SER A 2 -10.24 -22.22 10.10
CA SER A 2 -8.99 -21.45 10.11
C SER A 2 -8.52 -21.05 8.72
N ASP A 3 -8.51 -19.75 8.43
CA ASP A 3 -7.74 -19.20 7.31
C ASP A 3 -6.25 -19.33 7.62
N GLY A 4 -5.54 -20.04 6.75
CA GLY A 4 -4.09 -20.13 6.76
C GLY A 4 -3.51 -18.76 6.41
N GLN A 5 -3.14 -17.99 7.43
CA GLN A 5 -2.21 -16.88 7.25
C GLN A 5 -0.88 -17.45 6.75
N LEU A 6 -0.59 -17.27 5.45
CA LEU A 6 0.81 -17.20 5.03
C LEU A 6 1.44 -16.10 5.87
N THR A 7 2.49 -16.45 6.61
CA THR A 7 3.22 -15.49 7.42
C THR A 7 3.94 -14.51 6.48
N LEU A 8 4.15 -13.26 6.89
CA LEU A 8 4.94 -12.28 6.11
C LEU A 8 6.31 -12.85 5.67
N ARG A 9 6.82 -13.83 6.41
CA ARG A 9 8.03 -14.59 6.15
C ARG A 9 7.96 -15.46 4.88
N ASP A 10 6.83 -16.11 4.60
CA ASP A 10 6.65 -16.95 3.41
C ASP A 10 6.72 -16.12 2.11
N ALA A 11 6.36 -14.84 2.20
CA ALA A 11 6.51 -13.87 1.11
C ALA A 11 7.95 -13.31 0.97
N ILE A 12 8.79 -13.43 2.01
CA ILE A 12 10.18 -12.93 2.01
C ILE A 12 11.18 -14.00 1.52
N TYR A 13 10.91 -15.29 1.73
CA TYR A 13 11.94 -16.35 1.60
C TYR A 13 11.65 -17.54 0.66
N HIS A 14 10.55 -17.57 -0.10
CA HIS A 14 10.27 -18.73 -0.96
C HIS A 14 10.95 -18.72 -2.35
N TYR A 15 12.13 -19.36 -2.44
CA TYR A 15 12.52 -20.20 -3.59
C TYR A 15 13.56 -21.28 -3.18
N GLN A 16 13.22 -22.56 -3.41
CA GLN A 16 14.01 -23.82 -3.38
C GLN A 16 14.33 -24.55 -2.05
N GLY A 17 13.86 -25.81 -1.98
CA GLY A 17 14.74 -26.96 -1.64
C GLY A 17 14.51 -27.77 -0.34
N ASP A 18 13.78 -28.87 -0.46
CA ASP A 18 13.80 -30.16 0.28
C ASP A 18 13.45 -30.25 1.79
N SER A 19 12.42 -31.05 2.11
CA SER A 19 11.55 -30.95 3.30
C SER A 19 11.89 -31.90 4.48
N ARG A 20 12.76 -32.89 4.30
CA ARG A 20 12.95 -33.96 5.32
C ARG A 20 14.12 -33.78 6.28
N LEU A 21 15.16 -33.01 5.94
CA LEU A 21 16.28 -32.68 6.85
C LEU A 21 15.98 -31.46 7.75
N LEU A 22 14.89 -30.72 7.47
CA LEU A 22 14.47 -29.52 8.18
C LEU A 22 13.81 -29.80 9.55
N GLY A 23 13.32 -31.02 9.81
CA GLY A 23 12.53 -31.34 11.01
C GLY A 23 13.33 -31.35 12.33
N GLU A 24 14.53 -31.95 12.32
CA GLU A 24 15.38 -32.08 13.52
C GLU A 24 16.24 -30.83 13.76
N ALA A 25 16.65 -30.15 12.67
CA ALA A 25 17.32 -28.84 12.74
C ALA A 25 16.36 -27.76 13.26
N LYS A 26 15.08 -27.77 12.87
CA LYS A 26 14.07 -26.80 13.37
C LYS A 26 13.82 -26.89 14.87
N MET A 27 13.71 -28.10 15.45
CA MET A 27 13.48 -28.25 16.90
C MET A 27 14.68 -27.81 17.75
N THR A 28 15.90 -28.06 17.27
CA THR A 28 17.13 -27.66 17.99
C THR A 28 17.39 -26.16 17.84
N THR A 29 17.04 -25.58 16.70
CA THR A 29 17.15 -24.12 16.45
C THR A 29 16.09 -23.35 17.23
N GLN A 30 14.83 -23.81 17.27
CA GLN A 30 13.73 -23.18 18.05
C GLN A 30 14.01 -23.10 19.56
N LYS A 31 14.72 -24.10 20.11
CA LYS A 31 15.04 -24.12 21.54
C LYS A 31 16.11 -23.09 21.91
N ASN A 32 17.11 -22.88 21.05
CA ASN A 32 18.15 -21.87 21.22
C ASN A 32 17.64 -20.44 20.98
N THR A 33 16.59 -20.27 20.17
CA THR A 33 16.11 -18.95 19.74
C THR A 33 15.15 -18.29 20.74
N HIS A 34 14.33 -19.05 21.46
CA HIS A 34 13.54 -18.53 22.59
C HIS A 34 14.44 -17.97 23.71
N GLU A 35 15.60 -18.59 23.93
CA GLU A 35 16.59 -18.13 24.91
C GLU A 35 17.17 -16.75 24.57
N LEU A 36 17.29 -16.40 23.28
CA LEU A 36 17.83 -15.10 22.85
C LEU A 36 16.89 -13.94 23.24
N ARG A 37 15.58 -14.10 23.00
CA ARG A 37 14.59 -13.08 23.38
C ARG A 37 14.52 -12.93 24.90
N ASP A 38 14.46 -14.03 25.64
CA ASP A 38 14.39 -13.99 27.10
C ASP A 38 15.65 -13.37 27.71
N ALA A 39 16.83 -13.71 27.19
CA ALA A 39 18.08 -13.09 27.59
C ALA A 39 18.09 -11.58 27.29
N ALA A 40 17.57 -11.16 26.14
CA ALA A 40 17.43 -9.76 25.78
C ALA A 40 16.48 -9.00 26.71
N LEU A 41 15.27 -9.52 26.94
CA LEU A 41 14.30 -8.90 27.84
C LEU A 41 14.82 -8.83 29.29
N LYS A 42 15.61 -9.82 29.72
CA LYS A 42 16.32 -9.76 31.01
C LYS A 42 17.35 -8.64 31.06
N ARG A 43 18.19 -8.44 30.02
CA ARG A 43 19.11 -7.29 29.94
C ARG A 43 18.35 -5.97 29.98
N VAL A 44 17.31 -5.84 29.17
CA VAL A 44 16.45 -4.64 29.09
C VAL A 44 15.81 -4.32 30.45
N SER A 45 15.42 -5.33 31.23
CA SER A 45 14.88 -5.13 32.58
C SER A 45 15.83 -4.39 33.51
N GLY A 46 17.15 -4.57 33.34
CA GLY A 46 18.19 -3.85 34.09
C GLY A 46 18.22 -2.35 33.80
N LEU A 47 17.77 -1.93 32.61
CA LEU A 47 17.71 -0.52 32.19
C LEU A 47 16.50 0.23 32.75
N LYS A 48 15.47 -0.46 33.26
CA LYS A 48 14.22 0.18 33.70
C LYS A 48 14.43 1.25 34.78
N LYS A 49 15.44 1.11 35.63
CA LYS A 49 15.75 2.07 36.70
C LYS A 49 16.53 3.29 36.21
N THR A 50 17.42 3.12 35.23
CA THR A 50 18.37 4.16 34.80
C THR A 50 17.95 4.85 33.50
N LYS A 51 17.31 4.12 32.59
CA LYS A 51 16.85 4.58 31.27
C LYS A 51 15.45 4.00 30.96
N PRO A 52 14.40 4.39 31.71
CA PRO A 52 13.07 3.76 31.62
C PRO A 52 12.47 3.82 30.22
N GLU A 53 12.57 4.96 29.53
CA GLU A 53 11.96 5.13 28.21
C GLU A 53 12.67 4.31 27.11
N LEU A 54 14.01 4.22 27.17
CA LEU A 54 14.76 3.31 26.30
C LEU A 54 14.40 1.85 26.60
N ALA A 55 14.24 1.48 27.87
CA ALA A 55 13.87 0.11 28.25
C ALA A 55 12.50 -0.28 27.68
N LYS A 56 11.52 0.64 27.66
CA LYS A 56 10.22 0.39 27.02
C LYS A 56 10.36 0.20 25.52
N PHE A 57 11.10 1.07 24.84
CA PHE A 57 11.37 0.95 23.40
C PHE A 57 11.99 -0.40 23.06
N LEU A 58 13.09 -0.77 23.73
CA LEU A 58 13.76 -2.06 23.53
C LEU A 58 12.81 -3.23 23.81
N SER A 59 12.00 -3.16 24.87
CA SER A 59 11.05 -4.23 25.20
C SER A 59 10.05 -4.48 24.06
N HIS A 60 9.49 -3.42 23.48
CA HIS A 60 8.58 -3.54 22.33
C HIS A 60 9.28 -4.10 21.09
N VAL A 61 10.49 -3.60 20.80
CA VAL A 61 11.26 -4.05 19.62
C VAL A 61 11.64 -5.52 19.74
N TYR A 62 12.25 -5.96 20.85
CA TYR A 62 12.63 -7.36 21.07
C TYR A 62 11.43 -8.31 21.06
N SER A 63 10.28 -7.85 21.55
CA SER A 63 9.05 -8.64 21.50
C SER A 63 8.49 -8.79 20.08
N ALA A 64 8.71 -7.81 19.22
CA ALA A 64 8.26 -7.80 17.83
C ALA A 64 9.29 -8.36 16.83
N THR A 65 10.53 -8.63 17.27
CA THR A 65 11.59 -9.17 16.41
C THR A 65 11.48 -10.69 16.30
N ASP A 66 11.57 -11.20 15.07
CA ASP A 66 11.67 -12.64 14.82
C ASP A 66 12.95 -13.19 15.45
N GLU A 67 12.91 -14.42 15.95
CA GLU A 67 14.03 -14.95 16.70
C GLU A 67 15.25 -15.28 15.83
N GLU A 68 15.07 -15.56 14.54
CA GLU A 68 16.19 -15.74 13.61
C GLU A 68 16.92 -14.42 13.37
N ASP A 69 16.17 -13.32 13.28
CA ASP A 69 16.71 -11.96 13.16
C ASP A 69 17.48 -11.56 14.43
N LEU A 70 17.03 -11.99 15.62
CA LEU A 70 17.77 -11.79 16.87
C LEU A 70 19.14 -12.49 16.88
N GLY A 71 19.29 -13.57 16.11
CA GLY A 71 20.54 -14.30 15.97
C GLY A 71 21.59 -13.60 15.11
N LEU A 72 21.23 -12.55 14.36
CA LEU A 72 22.14 -11.83 13.45
C LEU A 72 23.16 -10.94 14.19
N TYR A 73 22.88 -10.58 15.43
CA TYR A 73 23.69 -9.68 16.23
C TYR A 73 23.93 -10.26 17.62
N SER A 74 25.06 -9.91 18.23
CA SER A 74 25.13 -10.05 19.68
C SER A 74 24.12 -9.11 20.35
N GLY A 75 23.64 -9.49 21.53
CA GLY A 75 22.68 -8.69 22.28
C GLY A 75 23.13 -7.25 22.53
N GLU A 76 24.43 -7.04 22.82
CA GLU A 76 25.00 -5.72 23.06
C GLU A 76 25.07 -4.87 21.79
N GLN A 77 25.41 -5.48 20.65
CA GLN A 77 25.40 -4.79 19.35
C GLN A 77 23.99 -4.34 18.98
N PHE A 78 23.00 -5.21 19.14
CA PHE A 78 21.62 -4.85 18.81
C PHE A 78 21.05 -3.80 19.79
N ASP A 79 21.37 -3.90 21.09
CA ASP A 79 21.04 -2.85 22.07
C ASP A 79 21.62 -1.48 21.67
N ALA A 80 22.85 -1.43 21.17
CA ALA A 80 23.48 -0.20 20.68
C ALA A 80 22.79 0.35 19.42
N ILE A 81 22.44 -0.52 18.47
CA ILE A 81 21.70 -0.14 17.25
C ILE A 81 20.37 0.50 17.63
N LEU A 82 19.60 -0.19 18.48
CA LEU A 82 18.29 0.28 18.90
C LEU A 82 18.34 1.53 19.77
N ALA A 83 19.39 1.72 20.57
CA ALA A 83 19.60 2.96 21.31
C ALA A 83 19.81 4.16 20.38
N HIS A 84 20.49 3.98 19.25
CA HIS A 84 20.65 5.01 18.22
C HIS A 84 19.32 5.37 17.57
N SER A 85 18.51 4.37 17.20
CA SER A 85 17.17 4.58 16.65
C SER A 85 16.24 5.28 17.66
N TYR A 86 16.27 4.86 18.92
CA TYR A 86 15.51 5.49 20.01
C TYR A 86 15.86 6.97 20.20
N ALA A 87 17.13 7.36 20.05
CA ALA A 87 17.54 8.76 20.18
C ALA A 87 16.86 9.69 19.15
N ARG A 88 16.36 9.13 18.03
CA ARG A 88 15.52 9.85 17.05
C ARG A 88 14.07 9.93 17.51
N PHE A 89 13.50 8.81 17.94
CA PHE A 89 12.15 8.79 18.52
C PHE A 89 12.02 9.74 19.72
N ALA A 90 13.04 9.80 20.59
CA ALA A 90 13.05 10.65 21.78
C ALA A 90 12.91 12.16 21.49
N LYS A 91 13.04 12.58 20.23
CA LYS A 91 12.85 13.97 19.77
C LYS A 91 11.52 14.17 19.03
N ARG A 92 10.74 13.10 18.81
CA ARG A 92 9.53 13.10 17.97
C ARG A 92 8.39 13.83 18.65
N ASN A 93 7.80 14.78 17.93
CA ASN A 93 6.75 15.67 18.44
C ASN A 93 5.69 16.04 17.38
N LYS A 94 5.76 15.44 16.19
CA LYS A 94 4.88 15.69 15.03
C LYS A 94 4.50 14.36 14.36
N ASP A 95 3.38 14.35 13.65
CA ASP A 95 2.85 13.18 12.94
C ASP A 95 3.49 12.90 11.57
N GLU A 96 4.35 13.80 11.08
CA GLU A 96 5.16 13.56 9.87
C GLU A 96 6.02 12.29 10.04
N HIS A 97 6.17 11.50 8.98
CA HIS A 97 7.08 10.36 9.03
C HIS A 97 8.53 10.84 9.15
N LEU A 98 9.36 10.05 9.83
CA LEU A 98 10.80 10.29 9.94
C LEU A 98 11.52 9.11 9.32
N ILE A 99 12.42 9.39 8.38
CA ILE A 99 13.30 8.40 7.75
C ILE A 99 14.73 8.75 8.14
N HIS A 100 15.49 7.77 8.62
CA HIS A 100 16.90 7.92 8.96
C HIS A 100 17.68 6.72 8.43
N ILE A 101 18.57 6.98 7.47
CA ILE A 101 19.41 5.95 6.83
C ILE A 101 20.85 6.11 7.33
N TRP A 102 21.46 5.05 7.84
CA TRP A 102 22.76 5.11 8.53
C TRP A 102 23.47 3.76 8.59
N LYS A 103 24.76 3.77 8.96
CA LYS A 103 25.55 2.56 9.21
C LYS A 103 25.89 2.45 10.69
N ALA A 104 25.81 1.24 11.24
CA ALA A 104 26.19 0.98 12.63
C ALA A 104 27.71 1.12 12.86
N ASP A 105 28.51 0.69 11.90
CA ASP A 105 29.96 0.86 11.88
C ASP A 105 30.40 1.44 10.53
N GLU A 106 30.78 2.72 10.53
CA GLU A 106 31.28 3.42 9.33
C GLU A 106 32.58 2.82 8.77
N LYS A 107 33.30 2.03 9.58
CA LYS A 107 34.54 1.38 9.16
C LYS A 107 34.32 0.01 8.53
N ASP A 108 33.14 -0.58 8.65
CA ASP A 108 32.81 -1.85 8.02
C ASP A 108 32.13 -1.63 6.67
N PRO A 109 32.86 -1.72 5.53
CA PRO A 109 32.26 -1.53 4.21
C PRO A 109 31.26 -2.65 3.84
N ARG A 110 31.27 -3.78 4.56
CA ARG A 110 30.35 -4.93 4.35
C ARG A 110 29.16 -4.91 5.30
N GLY A 111 29.20 -3.99 6.28
CA GLY A 111 28.15 -3.80 7.26
C GLY A 111 26.82 -3.43 6.60
N PRO A 112 25.69 -3.77 7.22
CA PRO A 112 24.39 -3.41 6.67
C PRO A 112 24.18 -1.90 6.70
N LEU A 113 23.43 -1.40 5.72
CA LEU A 113 22.83 -0.08 5.81
C LEU A 113 21.48 -0.22 6.54
N ILE A 114 21.26 0.60 7.56
CA ILE A 114 20.09 0.56 8.44
C ILE A 114 19.16 1.71 8.06
N ILE A 115 17.89 1.38 7.85
CA ILE A 115 16.81 2.32 7.55
C ILE A 115 15.84 2.29 8.73
N ASP A 116 15.83 3.37 9.50
CA ASP A 116 14.83 3.60 10.55
C ASP A 116 13.70 4.44 9.99
N ILE A 117 12.46 4.00 10.19
CA ILE A 117 11.25 4.74 9.83
C ILE A 117 10.35 4.83 11.05
N PHE A 118 9.91 6.05 11.39
CA PHE A 118 8.88 6.28 12.40
C PHE A 118 7.71 7.01 11.77
N MET A 119 6.50 6.48 11.95
CA MET A 119 5.28 7.12 11.46
C MET A 119 4.05 6.68 12.24
N ALA A 120 2.94 7.38 12.09
CA ALA A 120 1.66 6.92 12.60
C ALA A 120 1.33 5.53 12.04
N ASP A 121 0.84 4.64 12.91
CA ASP A 121 0.48 3.28 12.51
C ASP A 121 -0.73 3.28 11.57
N MET A 122 -0.59 2.61 10.42
CA MET A 122 -1.63 2.53 9.40
C MET A 122 -1.40 1.36 8.43
N PRO A 123 -2.44 0.93 7.69
CA PRO A 123 -2.29 -0.09 6.64
C PRO A 123 -1.29 0.30 5.55
N PHE A 124 -0.76 -0.71 4.86
CA PHE A 124 0.16 -0.61 3.71
C PHE A 124 1.57 -0.07 3.98
N VAL A 125 1.96 0.22 5.22
CA VAL A 125 3.30 0.77 5.48
C VAL A 125 4.40 -0.26 5.14
N VAL A 126 4.28 -1.46 5.69
CA VAL A 126 5.33 -2.49 5.63
C VAL A 126 5.64 -2.94 4.21
N ASP A 127 4.61 -3.42 3.51
CA ASP A 127 4.71 -3.94 2.15
C ASP A 127 5.12 -2.85 1.14
N SER A 128 4.62 -1.62 1.29
CA SER A 128 5.03 -0.51 0.43
C SER A 128 6.50 -0.14 0.62
N VAL A 129 6.98 -0.06 1.87
CA VAL A 129 8.40 0.24 2.17
C VAL A 129 9.32 -0.87 1.66
N LEU A 130 9.00 -2.14 1.95
CA LEU A 130 9.79 -3.27 1.45
C LEU A 130 9.77 -3.33 -0.08
N GLY A 131 8.64 -3.00 -0.71
CA GLY A 131 8.53 -2.86 -2.15
C GLY A 131 9.40 -1.73 -2.71
N ALA A 132 9.52 -0.60 -2.00
CA ALA A 132 10.37 0.52 -2.37
C ALA A 132 11.86 0.15 -2.36
N ILE A 133 12.30 -0.50 -1.28
CA ILE A 133 13.67 -0.97 -1.10
C ILE A 133 14.05 -1.95 -2.23
N ARG A 134 13.19 -2.93 -2.51
CA ARG A 134 13.40 -3.91 -3.59
C ARG A 134 13.38 -3.28 -4.97
N ALA A 135 12.51 -2.29 -5.21
CA ALA A 135 12.45 -1.57 -6.48
C ALA A 135 13.74 -0.78 -6.79
N LYS A 136 14.50 -0.42 -5.75
CA LYS A 136 15.85 0.16 -5.86
C LYS A 136 16.97 -0.89 -5.91
N GLY A 137 16.63 -2.16 -6.10
CA GLY A 137 17.60 -3.26 -6.25
C GLY A 137 18.29 -3.67 -4.95
N SER A 138 17.81 -3.19 -3.79
CA SER A 138 18.39 -3.55 -2.50
C SER A 138 17.81 -4.85 -1.95
N THR A 139 18.66 -5.69 -1.36
CA THR A 139 18.24 -6.92 -0.65
C THR A 139 18.08 -6.62 0.84
N VAL A 140 16.94 -7.05 1.39
CA VAL A 140 16.63 -6.96 2.82
C VAL A 140 17.31 -8.11 3.57
N ARG A 141 18.10 -7.77 4.59
CA ARG A 141 18.81 -8.69 5.48
C ARG A 141 18.06 -8.97 6.77
N MET A 142 17.37 -7.95 7.30
CA MET A 142 16.61 -8.01 8.56
C MET A 142 15.46 -7.00 8.48
N PHE A 143 14.34 -7.32 9.12
CA PHE A 143 13.20 -6.42 9.21
C PHE A 143 12.53 -6.51 10.58
N VAL A 144 12.33 -5.36 11.22
CA VAL A 144 11.67 -5.28 12.53
C VAL A 144 10.57 -4.23 12.48
N HIS A 145 9.37 -4.57 12.98
CA HIS A 145 8.21 -3.67 12.96
C HIS A 145 7.32 -3.76 14.20
N PRO A 146 7.72 -3.17 15.35
CA PRO A 146 6.81 -2.97 16.46
C PRO A 146 5.85 -1.80 16.20
N VAL A 147 4.62 -1.96 16.69
CA VAL A 147 3.69 -0.85 16.90
C VAL A 147 3.86 -0.34 18.32
N LEU A 148 4.37 0.87 18.46
CA LEU A 148 4.67 1.52 19.73
C LEU A 148 3.43 2.27 20.24
N PRO A 149 2.89 1.94 21.43
CA PRO A 149 1.89 2.78 22.08
C PRO A 149 2.57 4.04 22.62
N VAL A 150 2.01 5.21 22.30
CA VAL A 150 2.62 6.50 22.62
C VAL A 150 1.64 7.46 23.28
N ASP A 151 2.11 8.20 24.28
CA ASP A 151 1.40 9.36 24.82
C ASP A 151 1.73 10.59 23.96
N LYS A 152 0.74 11.01 23.16
CA LYS A 152 0.86 12.19 22.29
C LYS A 152 0.55 13.51 23.00
N ALA A 153 0.05 13.47 24.25
CA ALA A 153 -0.27 14.66 25.05
C ALA A 153 0.98 15.32 25.65
N VAL A 154 2.08 14.57 25.78
CA VAL A 154 3.39 15.08 26.21
C VAL A 154 4.30 15.32 24.99
N LYS A 155 5.16 16.34 25.04
CA LYS A 155 6.14 16.64 23.98
C LYS A 155 7.57 16.67 24.57
N PRO A 156 8.56 15.96 23.98
CA PRO A 156 8.42 14.92 22.96
C PRO A 156 7.49 13.79 23.41
N TRP A 157 6.97 13.03 22.45
CA TRP A 157 6.09 11.89 22.74
C TRP A 157 6.81 10.84 23.58
N LYS A 158 6.06 10.17 24.46
CA LYS A 158 6.60 9.12 25.34
C LYS A 158 6.05 7.76 24.98
N ILE A 159 6.87 6.72 25.12
CA ILE A 159 6.45 5.34 24.88
C ILE A 159 5.79 4.81 26.14
N LEU A 160 4.68 4.12 25.96
CA LEU A 160 3.92 3.48 27.03
C LEU A 160 4.30 2.01 27.13
N ASP A 161 4.18 1.41 28.32
CA ASP A 161 4.36 -0.04 28.47
C ASP A 161 3.25 -0.81 27.74
N LYS A 162 2.03 -0.28 27.77
CA LYS A 162 0.84 -0.80 27.07
C LYS A 162 -0.02 0.35 26.58
N GLY A 163 -0.67 0.16 25.44
CA GLY A 163 -1.65 1.11 24.91
C GLY A 163 -3.01 0.99 25.60
N ASP A 164 -3.73 2.10 25.61
CA ASP A 164 -5.13 2.24 25.98
C ASP A 164 -5.90 3.00 24.88
N LYS A 165 -7.16 3.38 25.13
CA LYS A 165 -8.01 4.09 24.15
C LYS A 165 -7.54 5.51 23.83
N ASN A 166 -6.71 6.12 24.67
CA ASN A 166 -6.21 7.49 24.50
C ASN A 166 -4.79 7.51 23.93
N SER A 167 -4.17 6.35 23.79
CA SER A 167 -2.84 6.19 23.25
C SER A 167 -2.83 6.40 21.74
N GLY A 168 -1.81 7.09 21.23
CA GLY A 168 -1.45 6.99 19.83
C GLY A 168 -0.73 5.66 19.54
N SER A 169 -0.73 5.26 18.27
CA SER A 169 0.04 4.13 17.76
C SER A 169 1.05 4.62 16.74
N GLU A 170 2.34 4.36 16.97
CA GLU A 170 3.41 4.68 16.03
C GLU A 170 4.06 3.38 15.53
N SER A 171 4.07 3.21 14.22
CA SER A 171 4.85 2.20 13.53
C SER A 171 6.34 2.59 13.58
N PHE A 172 7.20 1.72 14.11
CA PHE A 172 8.65 1.80 13.93
C PHE A 172 9.10 0.68 13.02
N LEU A 173 9.70 1.00 11.87
CA LEU A 173 10.31 0.01 10.99
C LEU A 173 11.82 0.18 11.06
N GLN A 174 12.53 -0.91 11.32
CA GLN A 174 13.97 -0.99 11.14
C GLN A 174 14.27 -2.02 10.08
N VAL A 175 14.85 -1.57 8.96
CA VAL A 175 15.19 -2.45 7.83
C VAL A 175 16.69 -2.42 7.64
N HIS A 176 17.33 -3.58 7.68
CA HIS A 176 18.74 -3.71 7.36
C HIS A 176 18.87 -4.20 5.93
N ILE A 177 19.65 -3.52 5.12
CA ILE A 177 19.86 -3.87 3.71
C ILE A 177 21.36 -4.02 3.41
N ASP A 178 21.67 -4.59 2.24
CA ASP A 178 23.03 -4.58 1.71
C ASP A 178 23.60 -3.15 1.65
N PRO A 179 24.93 -2.98 1.88
CA PRO A 179 25.55 -1.66 1.84
C PRO A 179 25.41 -1.02 0.44
N ILE A 180 25.05 0.26 0.44
CA ILE A 180 25.09 1.12 -0.74
C ILE A 180 26.26 2.09 -0.56
N SER A 181 27.19 2.10 -1.52
CA SER A 181 28.36 2.99 -1.51
C SER A 181 28.16 4.26 -2.33
N ASP A 182 27.18 4.28 -3.22
CA ASP A 182 26.86 5.43 -4.07
C ASP A 182 25.89 6.38 -3.36
N GLU A 183 26.30 7.62 -3.17
CA GLU A 183 25.48 8.67 -2.53
C GLU A 183 24.25 9.02 -3.36
N VAL A 184 24.32 8.91 -4.70
CA VAL A 184 23.17 9.16 -5.58
C VAL A 184 22.11 8.07 -5.37
N ALA A 185 22.52 6.80 -5.42
CA ALA A 185 21.62 5.68 -5.12
C ALA A 185 21.01 5.78 -3.71
N LEU A 186 21.77 6.26 -2.72
CA LEU A 186 21.27 6.49 -1.36
C LEU A 186 20.22 7.60 -1.31
N ALA A 187 20.46 8.74 -1.96
CA ALA A 187 19.51 9.84 -2.05
C ALA A 187 18.23 9.41 -2.79
N GLU A 188 18.36 8.65 -3.87
CA GLU A 188 17.23 8.09 -4.59
C GLU A 188 16.41 7.10 -3.75
N LEU A 189 17.05 6.26 -2.95
CA LEU A 189 16.37 5.35 -2.02
C LEU A 189 15.57 6.14 -0.99
N TYR A 190 16.17 7.18 -0.41
CA TYR A 190 15.47 8.07 0.51
C TYR A 190 14.24 8.71 -0.14
N THR A 191 14.40 9.33 -1.32
CA THR A 191 13.30 9.98 -2.05
C THR A 191 12.18 9.00 -2.42
N GLU A 192 12.52 7.77 -2.79
CA GLU A 192 11.51 6.76 -3.11
C GLU A 192 10.74 6.31 -1.86
N ILE A 193 11.40 6.08 -0.72
CA ILE A 193 10.74 5.72 0.54
C ILE A 193 9.87 6.89 1.02
N ASP A 194 10.37 8.13 0.97
CA ASP A 194 9.63 9.32 1.35
C ASP A 194 8.34 9.48 0.53
N GLY A 195 8.44 9.38 -0.80
CA GLY A 195 7.28 9.42 -1.69
C GLY A 195 6.27 8.31 -1.42
N VAL A 196 6.75 7.09 -1.14
CA VAL A 196 5.89 5.95 -0.76
C VAL A 196 5.12 6.25 0.53
N LEU A 197 5.78 6.72 1.59
CA LEU A 197 5.12 7.01 2.87
C LEU A 197 4.11 8.14 2.75
N MET A 198 4.41 9.17 1.94
CA MET A 198 3.48 10.23 1.61
C MET A 198 2.23 9.69 0.91
N GLU A 199 2.40 8.84 -0.11
CA GLU A 199 1.29 8.23 -0.86
C GLU A 199 0.46 7.27 0.02
N VAL A 200 1.09 6.47 0.89
CA VAL A 200 0.40 5.62 1.87
C VAL A 200 -0.49 6.48 2.77
N GLY A 201 0.07 7.56 3.35
CA GLY A 201 -0.70 8.46 4.21
C GLY A 201 -1.87 9.11 3.49
N ARG A 202 -1.69 9.55 2.23
CA ARG A 202 -2.76 10.11 1.39
C ARG A 202 -3.84 9.07 1.10
N ALA A 203 -3.47 7.87 0.65
CA ALA A 203 -4.42 6.80 0.32
C ALA A 203 -5.27 6.40 1.55
N VAL A 204 -4.64 6.21 2.71
CA VAL A 204 -5.34 5.83 3.95
C VAL A 204 -6.31 6.93 4.41
N ARG A 205 -5.87 8.20 4.44
CA ARG A 205 -6.76 9.32 4.81
C ARG A 205 -7.89 9.52 3.80
N GLY A 206 -7.61 9.31 2.52
CA GLY A 206 -8.57 9.44 1.41
C GLY A 206 -9.57 8.29 1.30
N TRP A 207 -9.37 7.17 2.00
CA TRP A 207 -10.16 5.96 1.83
C TRP A 207 -11.68 6.18 2.03
N ARG A 208 -12.06 6.72 3.20
CA ARG A 208 -13.47 6.99 3.51
C ARG A 208 -14.08 8.03 2.56
N PRO A 209 -13.45 9.20 2.31
CA PRO A 209 -13.92 10.14 1.30
C PRO A 209 -14.15 9.52 -0.09
N MET A 210 -13.25 8.64 -0.55
CA MET A 210 -13.38 7.95 -1.82
C MET A 210 -14.61 7.02 -1.86
N LEU A 211 -14.84 6.25 -0.79
CA LEU A 211 -16.04 5.40 -0.69
C LEU A 211 -17.34 6.22 -0.68
N GLU A 212 -17.38 7.32 0.08
CA GLU A 212 -18.56 8.19 0.10
C GLU A 212 -18.81 8.82 -1.27
N ARG A 213 -17.75 9.24 -1.97
CA ARG A 213 -17.89 9.78 -3.33
C ARG A 213 -18.43 8.76 -4.33
N LEU A 214 -18.02 7.49 -4.21
CA LEU A 214 -18.54 6.39 -5.02
C LEU A 214 -20.02 6.09 -4.69
N LYS A 215 -20.41 6.12 -3.42
CA LYS A 215 -21.82 5.96 -3.02
C LYS A 215 -22.70 7.07 -3.60
N THR A 216 -22.24 8.33 -3.54
CA THR A 216 -22.94 9.46 -4.15
C THR A 216 -23.08 9.29 -5.66
N LEU A 217 -22.06 8.76 -6.35
CA LEU A 217 -22.13 8.45 -7.77
C LEU A 217 -23.21 7.39 -8.08
N ILE A 218 -23.22 6.29 -7.31
CA ILE A 218 -24.21 5.22 -7.43
C ILE A 218 -25.63 5.76 -7.22
N GLN A 219 -25.82 6.65 -6.24
CA GLN A 219 -27.11 7.29 -5.99
C GLN A 219 -27.53 8.20 -7.14
N SER A 220 -26.62 9.01 -7.67
CA SER A 220 -26.86 9.88 -8.82
C SER A 220 -27.32 9.08 -10.05
N TYR A 221 -26.68 7.96 -10.38
CA TYR A 221 -27.09 7.08 -11.48
C TYR A 221 -28.48 6.45 -11.27
N ARG A 222 -28.90 6.22 -10.01
CA ARG A 222 -30.23 5.68 -9.70
C ARG A 222 -31.34 6.72 -9.81
N GLN A 223 -31.05 7.96 -9.37
CA GLN A 223 -32.02 9.05 -9.36
C GLN A 223 -32.18 9.67 -10.75
N ASN A 224 -31.05 9.85 -11.45
CA ASN A 224 -30.97 10.49 -12.77
C ASN A 224 -30.25 9.53 -13.73
N PRO A 225 -30.91 8.44 -14.16
CA PRO A 225 -30.28 7.48 -15.05
C PRO A 225 -29.91 8.16 -16.38
N PRO A 226 -28.68 7.93 -16.90
CA PRO A 226 -28.31 8.41 -18.23
C PRO A 226 -29.20 7.77 -19.30
N ASP A 227 -29.29 8.39 -20.48
CA ASP A 227 -30.02 7.86 -21.65
C ASP A 227 -29.29 6.65 -22.27
N LEU A 228 -29.29 5.55 -21.51
CA LEU A 228 -28.69 4.27 -21.83
C LEU A 228 -29.70 3.16 -21.50
N SER A 229 -29.58 2.02 -22.19
CA SER A 229 -30.47 0.89 -21.92
C SER A 229 -30.39 0.42 -20.46
N SER A 230 -31.52 0.05 -19.85
CA SER A 230 -31.59 -0.41 -18.46
C SER A 230 -30.59 -1.53 -18.09
N PRO A 231 -30.31 -2.53 -18.96
CA PRO A 231 -29.28 -3.53 -18.68
C PRO A 231 -27.86 -2.97 -18.55
N VAL A 232 -27.53 -1.91 -19.31
CA VAL A 232 -26.22 -1.23 -19.20
C VAL A 232 -26.11 -0.52 -17.86
N ILE A 233 -27.15 0.18 -17.44
CA ILE A 233 -27.18 0.91 -16.17
C ILE A 233 -27.12 -0.07 -15.00
N ALA A 234 -27.90 -1.15 -15.03
CA ALA A 234 -27.90 -2.17 -13.98
C ALA A 234 -26.51 -2.80 -13.80
N GLU A 235 -25.84 -3.17 -14.91
CA GLU A 235 -24.51 -3.76 -14.86
C GLU A 235 -23.45 -2.75 -14.36
N THR A 236 -23.57 -1.49 -14.76
CA THR A 236 -22.72 -0.38 -14.29
C THR A 236 -22.84 -0.21 -12.78
N LEU A 237 -24.07 -0.12 -12.27
CA LEU A 237 -24.33 0.02 -10.84
C LEU A 237 -23.84 -1.20 -10.06
N HIS A 238 -24.00 -2.40 -10.61
CA HIS A 238 -23.49 -3.62 -9.99
C HIS A 238 -21.96 -3.61 -9.90
N PHE A 239 -21.26 -3.21 -10.96
CA PHE A 239 -19.81 -3.10 -10.94
C PHE A 239 -19.33 -2.06 -9.92
N LEU A 240 -19.93 -0.87 -9.88
CA LEU A 240 -19.55 0.17 -8.92
C LEU A 240 -19.78 -0.29 -7.46
N ALA A 241 -20.89 -0.97 -7.19
CA ALA A 241 -21.16 -1.55 -5.87
C ALA A 241 -20.15 -2.66 -5.53
N TRP A 242 -19.80 -3.51 -6.49
CA TRP A 242 -18.81 -4.57 -6.33
C TRP A 242 -17.43 -4.01 -5.98
N LEU A 243 -16.98 -2.92 -6.62
CA LEU A 243 -15.73 -2.25 -6.26
C LEU A 243 -15.72 -1.80 -4.79
N ALA A 244 -16.84 -1.21 -4.33
CA ALA A 244 -17.00 -0.74 -2.95
C ALA A 244 -17.00 -1.88 -1.92
N ASP A 245 -17.35 -3.09 -2.34
CA ASP A 245 -17.40 -4.29 -1.51
C ASP A 245 -16.07 -5.05 -1.49
N HIS A 246 -14.98 -4.34 -1.16
CA HIS A 246 -13.65 -4.93 -0.93
C HIS A 246 -13.01 -5.64 -2.15
N ASN A 247 -13.54 -5.46 -3.36
CA ASN A 247 -12.95 -6.00 -4.58
C ASN A 247 -11.90 -5.08 -5.22
N PHE A 248 -11.79 -3.85 -4.71
CA PHE A 248 -10.83 -2.86 -5.19
C PHE A 248 -10.19 -2.11 -4.02
N THR A 249 -8.85 -2.06 -4.01
CA THR A 249 -8.09 -1.19 -3.11
C THR A 249 -7.97 0.17 -3.78
N PHE A 250 -8.80 1.13 -3.34
CA PHE A 250 -8.76 2.49 -3.87
C PHE A 250 -7.56 3.24 -3.33
N LEU A 251 -6.75 3.79 -4.24
CA LEU A 251 -5.57 4.57 -3.89
C LEU A 251 -5.77 6.07 -4.19
N GLY A 252 -6.58 6.41 -5.21
CA GLY A 252 -6.95 7.79 -5.46
C GLY A 252 -8.18 7.95 -6.35
N MET A 253 -8.79 9.13 -6.27
CA MET A 253 -9.88 9.56 -7.15
C MET A 253 -9.69 11.01 -7.57
N ARG A 254 -10.08 11.36 -8.79
CA ARG A 254 -10.13 12.76 -9.22
C ARG A 254 -11.29 13.00 -10.18
N GLU A 255 -12.04 14.06 -9.93
CA GLU A 255 -13.11 14.51 -10.83
C GLU A 255 -12.59 15.45 -11.90
N TYR A 256 -13.15 15.30 -13.10
CA TYR A 256 -12.87 16.13 -14.25
C TYR A 256 -14.19 16.68 -14.81
N ALA A 257 -14.24 17.98 -15.00
CA ALA A 257 -15.35 18.65 -15.67
C ALA A 257 -15.14 18.64 -17.18
N LEU A 258 -16.21 18.42 -17.93
CA LEU A 258 -16.21 18.58 -19.38
C LEU A 258 -16.36 20.07 -19.73
N GLU A 259 -15.33 20.65 -20.31
CA GLU A 259 -15.38 21.99 -20.89
C GLU A 259 -15.57 21.92 -22.40
N GLY A 260 -16.62 22.57 -22.92
CA GLY A 260 -16.96 22.60 -24.34
C GLY A 260 -18.05 21.58 -24.75
N LYS A 261 -18.36 21.51 -26.04
CA LYS A 261 -19.39 20.60 -26.58
C LYS A 261 -18.79 19.25 -26.98
N SER A 262 -19.20 18.18 -26.28
CA SER A 262 -19.03 16.76 -26.60
C SER A 262 -17.74 16.42 -27.39
N ALA A 263 -17.81 16.21 -28.71
CA ALA A 263 -16.73 15.68 -29.56
C ALA A 263 -15.43 16.49 -29.60
N LYS A 264 -15.42 17.76 -29.14
CA LYS A 264 -14.21 18.60 -29.02
C LYS A 264 -13.98 19.09 -27.58
N GLY A 265 -14.77 18.61 -26.62
CA GLY A 265 -14.65 19.00 -25.22
C GLY A 265 -13.34 18.53 -24.62
N GLN A 266 -12.79 19.33 -23.70
CA GLN A 266 -11.61 18.97 -22.92
C GLN A 266 -12.04 18.63 -21.51
N LEU A 267 -11.46 17.57 -20.95
CA LEU A 267 -11.60 17.30 -19.53
C LEU A 267 -10.58 18.12 -18.75
N LYS A 268 -11.07 18.88 -17.78
CA LYS A 268 -10.19 19.60 -16.84
C LYS A 268 -10.42 19.12 -15.41
N PRO A 269 -9.36 18.89 -14.64
CA PRO A 269 -9.49 18.48 -13.25
C PRO A 269 -10.26 19.55 -12.48
N VAL A 270 -11.25 19.12 -11.72
CA VAL A 270 -11.99 20.00 -10.81
C VAL A 270 -11.04 20.43 -9.70
N LYS A 271 -11.00 21.74 -9.42
CA LYS A 271 -10.15 22.30 -8.35
C LYS A 271 -10.49 21.61 -7.02
N ASN A 272 -9.46 21.10 -6.34
CA ASN A 272 -9.59 20.34 -5.09
C ASN A 272 -10.51 19.10 -5.19
N GLY A 273 -10.73 18.58 -6.39
CA GLY A 273 -11.52 17.37 -6.62
C GLY A 273 -10.73 16.06 -6.50
N GLY A 274 -9.47 16.13 -6.07
CA GLY A 274 -8.58 14.99 -5.88
C GLY A 274 -8.69 14.40 -4.47
N LEU A 275 -8.70 13.07 -4.38
CA LEU A 275 -8.71 12.29 -3.14
C LEU A 275 -7.61 11.22 -3.20
N GLY A 276 -7.09 10.84 -2.04
CA GLY A 276 -6.03 9.83 -1.95
C GLY A 276 -4.74 10.33 -2.62
N ILE A 277 -4.03 9.47 -3.34
CA ILE A 277 -2.80 9.85 -4.06
C ILE A 277 -3.05 10.95 -5.11
N LEU A 278 -4.28 11.06 -5.62
CA LEU A 278 -4.67 12.05 -6.63
C LEU A 278 -5.05 13.42 -6.05
N GLU A 279 -4.96 13.61 -4.73
CA GLU A 279 -4.97 14.93 -4.07
C GLU A 279 -3.86 15.83 -4.60
N ASP A 280 -2.73 15.22 -5.00
CA ASP A 280 -1.62 15.91 -5.65
C ASP A 280 -1.97 16.25 -7.11
N PRO A 281 -2.11 17.54 -7.46
CA PRO A 281 -2.50 17.92 -8.82
C PRO A 281 -1.47 17.47 -9.87
N GLU A 282 -0.19 17.34 -9.50
CA GLU A 282 0.89 16.94 -10.39
C GLU A 282 1.04 15.41 -10.50
N TYR A 283 0.19 14.64 -9.82
CA TYR A 283 0.14 13.19 -10.03
C TYR A 283 -0.61 12.85 -11.32
N TYR A 284 0.15 12.62 -12.38
CA TYR A 284 -0.35 12.08 -13.64
C TYR A 284 -0.23 10.55 -13.62
N PHE A 285 -1.31 9.85 -13.94
CA PHE A 285 -1.37 8.38 -13.97
C PHE A 285 -1.47 7.80 -15.39
N LEU A 286 -1.36 8.64 -16.42
CA LEU A 286 -1.38 8.25 -17.82
C LEU A 286 -0.10 8.73 -18.49
N ARG A 287 0.35 7.96 -19.48
CA ARG A 287 1.57 8.23 -20.23
C ARG A 287 1.33 8.04 -21.72
N LYS A 288 1.80 8.99 -22.53
CA LYS A 288 1.86 8.89 -23.99
C LYS A 288 3.33 8.99 -24.41
N GLY A 289 3.93 7.87 -24.82
CA GLY A 289 5.36 7.81 -25.10
C GLY A 289 6.16 8.01 -23.81
N ASN A 290 6.95 9.09 -23.71
CA ASN A 290 7.69 9.45 -22.48
C ASN A 290 6.99 10.51 -21.63
N ASP A 291 5.91 11.11 -22.14
CA ASP A 291 5.27 12.25 -21.49
C ASP A 291 4.09 11.81 -20.64
N TYR A 292 3.99 12.41 -19.46
CA TYR A 292 2.80 12.33 -18.62
C TYR A 292 1.71 13.20 -19.21
N VAL A 293 0.50 12.65 -19.33
CA VAL A 293 -0.63 13.33 -19.99
C VAL A 293 -1.91 13.18 -19.19
N GLU A 294 -2.82 14.14 -19.36
CA GLU A 294 -4.17 14.07 -18.78
C GLU A 294 -5.14 13.18 -19.58
N MET A 295 -4.86 12.96 -20.86
CA MET A 295 -5.75 12.27 -21.78
C MET A 295 -4.94 11.51 -22.83
N THR A 296 -5.20 10.21 -22.96
CA THR A 296 -4.71 9.40 -24.10
C THR A 296 -5.73 9.40 -25.25
N ASP A 297 -5.34 8.81 -26.38
CA ASP A 297 -6.25 8.67 -27.51
C ASP A 297 -7.31 7.58 -27.25
N GLU A 298 -7.02 6.54 -26.45
CA GLU A 298 -8.05 5.60 -25.98
C GLU A 298 -9.10 6.29 -25.12
N HIS A 299 -8.67 7.22 -24.26
CA HIS A 299 -9.60 8.00 -23.42
C HIS A 299 -10.53 8.86 -24.28
N ARG A 300 -10.01 9.48 -25.35
CA ARG A 300 -10.84 10.22 -26.32
C ARG A 300 -11.85 9.31 -27.02
N VAL A 301 -11.45 8.09 -27.40
CA VAL A 301 -12.36 7.12 -28.02
C VAL A 301 -13.46 6.69 -27.05
N PHE A 302 -13.13 6.37 -25.80
CA PHE A 302 -14.12 6.05 -24.76
C PHE A 302 -15.10 7.21 -24.53
N TRP A 303 -14.60 8.44 -24.54
CA TRP A 303 -15.43 9.63 -24.40
C TRP A 303 -16.53 9.71 -25.45
N ASN A 304 -16.24 9.31 -26.68
CA ASN A 304 -17.19 9.31 -27.79
C ASN A 304 -18.12 8.08 -27.82
N LYS A 305 -17.88 7.05 -27.00
CA LYS A 305 -18.74 5.86 -26.90
C LYS A 305 -19.89 6.07 -25.91
N PRO A 306 -21.04 5.40 -26.07
CA PRO A 306 -22.14 5.50 -25.10
C PRO A 306 -21.84 4.81 -23.76
N ASP A 307 -20.82 3.94 -23.69
CA ASP A 307 -20.48 3.21 -22.48
C ASP A 307 -20.18 4.17 -21.29
N PRO A 308 -20.78 3.93 -20.11
CA PRO A 308 -20.62 4.81 -18.96
C PRO A 308 -19.31 4.57 -18.18
N ILE A 309 -18.69 3.39 -18.36
CA ILE A 309 -17.48 2.97 -17.62
C ILE A 309 -16.40 2.49 -18.59
N MET A 310 -15.17 2.90 -18.30
CA MET A 310 -13.94 2.35 -18.86
C MET A 310 -13.10 1.75 -17.75
N VAL A 311 -12.54 0.56 -18.00
CA VAL A 311 -11.54 -0.08 -17.15
C VAL A 311 -10.32 -0.36 -18.02
N THR A 312 -9.14 0.12 -17.60
CA THR A 312 -7.87 -0.18 -18.26
C THR A 312 -6.73 -0.22 -17.24
N LYS A 313 -5.56 -0.71 -17.64
CA LYS A 313 -4.33 -0.57 -16.86
C LYS A 313 -3.73 0.81 -17.11
N ALA A 314 -3.39 1.51 -16.04
CA ALA A 314 -2.55 2.69 -16.10
C ALA A 314 -1.10 2.27 -16.32
N ASN A 315 -0.35 3.10 -17.06
CA ASN A 315 1.06 2.86 -17.40
C ASN A 315 2.02 3.26 -16.25
N ILE A 316 1.53 3.23 -15.01
CA ILE A 316 2.29 3.56 -13.80
C ILE A 316 2.07 2.46 -12.77
N GLN A 317 3.14 2.11 -12.06
CA GLN A 317 3.10 1.15 -10.98
C GLN A 317 2.68 1.82 -9.66
N ALA A 318 1.83 1.14 -8.91
CA ALA A 318 1.46 1.56 -7.57
C ALA A 318 2.68 1.51 -6.64
N ARG A 319 2.87 2.57 -5.87
CA ARG A 319 3.81 2.61 -4.74
C ARG A 319 3.21 2.05 -3.46
N VAL A 320 1.89 2.19 -3.30
CA VAL A 320 1.15 1.74 -2.12
C VAL A 320 0.72 0.28 -2.28
N HIS A 321 0.81 -0.47 -1.18
CA HIS A 321 0.48 -1.89 -1.03
C HIS A 321 1.45 -2.82 -1.78
N ARG A 322 1.30 -2.93 -3.11
CA ARG A 322 2.16 -3.80 -3.92
C ARG A 322 2.58 -3.13 -5.21
N ARG A 323 3.81 -3.46 -5.67
CA ARG A 323 4.35 -3.02 -6.96
C ARG A 323 3.63 -3.75 -8.09
N GLY A 324 2.61 -3.12 -8.65
CA GLY A 324 1.86 -3.59 -9.79
C GLY A 324 1.30 -2.42 -10.58
N HIS A 325 0.99 -2.61 -11.86
CA HIS A 325 0.35 -1.57 -12.66
C HIS A 325 -0.99 -1.18 -12.03
N LEU A 326 -1.18 0.12 -11.84
CA LEU A 326 -2.43 0.68 -11.35
C LEU A 326 -3.57 0.31 -12.29
N ASP A 327 -4.71 -0.03 -11.71
CA ASP A 327 -5.98 -0.14 -12.39
C ASP A 327 -6.61 1.25 -12.48
N TYR A 328 -7.03 1.62 -13.69
CA TYR A 328 -7.74 2.86 -13.98
C TYR A 328 -9.21 2.54 -14.27
N ILE A 329 -10.10 3.24 -13.57
CA ILE A 329 -11.54 3.16 -13.80
C ILE A 329 -12.08 4.58 -14.03
N GLY A 330 -12.53 4.85 -15.25
CA GLY A 330 -13.17 6.10 -15.64
C GLY A 330 -14.69 5.93 -15.67
N VAL A 331 -15.42 6.77 -14.95
CA VAL A 331 -16.90 6.74 -14.91
C VAL A 331 -17.45 8.08 -15.35
N LYS A 332 -18.32 8.07 -16.36
CA LYS A 332 -18.98 9.30 -16.86
C LYS A 332 -19.90 9.88 -15.79
N LEU A 333 -19.88 11.20 -15.67
CA LEU A 333 -20.76 11.96 -14.77
C LEU A 333 -21.87 12.62 -15.58
N PHE A 334 -23.09 12.58 -15.05
CA PHE A 334 -24.27 13.15 -15.68
C PHE A 334 -24.95 14.14 -14.72
N ASP A 335 -25.56 15.19 -15.26
CA ASP A 335 -26.44 16.08 -14.50
C ASP A 335 -27.86 15.50 -14.35
N GLU A 336 -28.72 16.26 -13.67
CA GLU A 336 -30.14 15.92 -13.45
C GLU A 336 -30.95 15.77 -14.74
N SER A 337 -30.48 16.36 -15.85
CA SER A 337 -31.10 16.21 -17.17
C SER A 337 -30.58 15.00 -17.96
N GLY A 338 -29.70 14.19 -17.37
CA GLY A 338 -29.05 13.05 -18.01
C GLY A 338 -27.95 13.46 -19.00
N LYS A 339 -27.52 14.73 -18.98
CA LYS A 339 -26.47 15.24 -19.87
C LYS A 339 -25.10 15.01 -19.25
N LEU A 340 -24.16 14.58 -20.09
CA LEU A 340 -22.77 14.33 -19.72
C LEU A 340 -22.07 15.62 -19.27
N THR A 341 -21.57 15.62 -18.03
CA THR A 341 -20.91 16.78 -17.38
C THR A 341 -19.44 16.57 -17.08
N GLY A 342 -18.95 15.32 -17.07
CA GLY A 342 -17.57 15.06 -16.69
C GLY A 342 -17.23 13.59 -16.56
N GLU A 343 -16.13 13.32 -15.83
CA GLU A 343 -15.63 11.98 -15.52
C GLU A 343 -15.10 11.94 -14.07
N LEU A 344 -15.48 10.91 -13.32
CA LEU A 344 -14.78 10.51 -12.11
C LEU A 344 -13.74 9.46 -12.49
N ARG A 345 -12.47 9.78 -12.25
CA ARG A 345 -11.35 8.86 -12.47
C ARG A 345 -10.96 8.25 -11.14
N MET A 346 -10.85 6.92 -11.09
CA MET A 346 -10.46 6.16 -9.91
C MET A 346 -9.22 5.34 -10.26
N VAL A 347 -8.23 5.36 -9.36
CA VAL A 347 -7.01 4.55 -9.49
C VAL A 347 -6.81 3.69 -8.25
N GLY A 348 -6.30 2.48 -8.47
CA GLY A 348 -6.10 1.53 -7.38
C GLY A 348 -5.61 0.18 -7.88
N LEU A 349 -5.91 -0.86 -7.12
CA LEU A 349 -5.53 -2.23 -7.42
C LEU A 349 -6.73 -3.15 -7.18
N PHE A 350 -7.05 -4.04 -8.13
CA PHE A 350 -7.93 -5.16 -7.82
C PHE A 350 -7.31 -6.06 -6.74
N THR A 351 -8.14 -6.50 -5.80
CA THR A 351 -7.72 -7.36 -4.69
C THR A 351 -7.44 -8.78 -5.17
N SER A 352 -6.66 -9.55 -4.41
CA SER A 352 -6.40 -10.96 -4.75
C SER A 352 -7.69 -11.78 -4.86
N MET A 353 -8.68 -11.48 -4.01
CA MET A 353 -10.01 -12.10 -4.06
C MET A 353 -10.71 -11.80 -5.39
N SER A 354 -10.71 -10.53 -5.81
CA SER A 354 -11.27 -10.08 -7.09
C SER A 354 -10.61 -10.74 -8.30
N LEU A 355 -9.28 -10.94 -8.26
CA LEU A 355 -8.54 -11.63 -9.32
C LEU A 355 -8.83 -13.14 -9.37
N ALA A 356 -9.24 -13.73 -8.24
CA ALA A 356 -9.64 -15.13 -8.16
C ALA A 356 -11.13 -15.36 -8.49
N THR A 357 -11.95 -14.31 -8.49
CA THR A 357 -13.37 -14.39 -8.87
C THR A 357 -13.49 -14.88 -10.33
N PRO A 358 -14.32 -15.91 -10.60
CA PRO A 358 -14.58 -16.36 -11.96
C PRO A 358 -15.00 -15.21 -12.88
N HIS A 359 -14.47 -15.16 -14.10
CA HIS A 359 -14.79 -14.09 -15.06
C HIS A 359 -16.29 -14.00 -15.40
N THR A 360 -17.03 -15.10 -15.20
CA THR A 360 -18.48 -15.21 -15.32
C THR A 360 -19.25 -14.51 -14.19
N GLU A 361 -18.58 -14.17 -13.09
CA GLU A 361 -19.17 -13.51 -11.93
C GLU A 361 -18.76 -12.04 -11.82
N VAL A 362 -17.60 -11.66 -12.36
CA VAL A 362 -17.12 -10.27 -12.37
C VAL A 362 -18.03 -9.40 -13.25
N PRO A 363 -18.68 -8.35 -12.70
CA PRO A 363 -19.54 -7.46 -13.48
C PRO A 363 -18.77 -6.76 -14.60
N LEU A 364 -19.45 -6.40 -15.69
CA LEU A 364 -18.89 -5.95 -16.98
C LEU A 364 -18.11 -7.03 -17.75
N VAL A 365 -17.26 -7.82 -17.08
CA VAL A 365 -16.50 -8.91 -17.71
C VAL A 365 -17.44 -10.02 -18.15
N ARG A 366 -18.29 -10.52 -17.24
CA ARG A 366 -19.29 -11.56 -17.54
C ARG A 366 -20.18 -11.19 -18.72
N ARG A 367 -20.59 -9.93 -18.83
CA ARG A 367 -21.43 -9.45 -19.92
C ARG A 367 -20.66 -9.41 -21.25
N LYS A 368 -19.42 -8.93 -21.24
CA LYS A 368 -18.54 -8.95 -22.43
C LYS A 368 -18.27 -10.38 -22.88
N VAL A 369 -17.98 -11.29 -21.95
CA VAL A 369 -17.77 -12.72 -22.24
C VAL A 369 -19.04 -13.31 -22.86
N SER A 370 -20.21 -13.12 -22.24
CA SER A 370 -21.48 -13.61 -22.80
C SER A 370 -21.77 -13.06 -24.19
N GLU A 371 -21.47 -11.78 -24.44
CA GLU A 371 -21.68 -11.18 -25.76
C GLU A 371 -20.70 -11.71 -26.81
N VAL A 372 -19.41 -11.86 -26.46
CA VAL A 372 -18.41 -12.49 -27.34
C VAL A 372 -18.79 -13.93 -27.63
N MET A 373 -19.23 -14.70 -26.62
CA MET A 373 -19.69 -16.07 -26.80
C MET A 373 -20.91 -16.14 -27.73
N ARG A 374 -21.91 -15.27 -27.53
CA ARG A 374 -23.08 -15.14 -28.41
C ARG A 374 -22.69 -14.80 -29.86
N MET A 375 -21.70 -13.92 -30.05
CA MET A 375 -21.20 -13.54 -31.37
C MET A 375 -20.33 -14.61 -32.02
N SER A 376 -19.58 -15.38 -31.22
CA SER A 376 -18.64 -16.40 -31.68
C SER A 376 -19.31 -17.67 -32.22
N LYS A 377 -20.59 -17.89 -31.90
CA LYS A 377 -21.35 -19.13 -32.21
C LYS A 377 -20.68 -20.42 -31.69
N ILE A 378 -19.78 -20.32 -30.72
CA ILE A 378 -19.13 -21.47 -30.09
C ILE A 378 -20.07 -22.07 -29.03
N GLU A 379 -20.17 -23.39 -28.99
CA GLU A 379 -21.01 -24.08 -28.00
C GLU A 379 -20.51 -23.84 -26.56
N PRO A 380 -21.41 -23.46 -25.62
CA PRO A 380 -21.06 -23.35 -24.22
C PRO A 380 -20.58 -24.71 -23.65
N GLY A 381 -19.35 -24.77 -23.14
CA GLY A 381 -18.75 -25.99 -22.56
C GLY A 381 -17.88 -26.82 -23.51
N SER A 382 -17.62 -26.34 -24.73
CA SER A 382 -16.61 -26.94 -25.61
C SER A 382 -15.19 -26.57 -25.14
N HIS A 383 -14.16 -27.30 -25.58
CA HIS A 383 -12.75 -26.92 -25.31
C HIS A 383 -12.38 -25.50 -25.80
N ALA A 384 -13.20 -24.91 -26.67
CA ALA A 384 -13.04 -23.56 -27.18
C ALA A 384 -13.99 -22.52 -26.52
N GLY A 385 -14.80 -22.92 -25.53
CA GLY A 385 -15.89 -22.12 -24.95
C GLY A 385 -15.87 -22.01 -23.44
#